data_AF-A0A094K206-F1
#
_entry.id   AF-A0A094K206-F1
#
_cell.length_a   1.000
_cell.length_b   1.000
_cell.length_c   1.000
_cell.angle_alpha   90.00
_cell.angle_beta   90.00
_cell.angle_gamma   90.00
#
_symmetry.space_group_name_H-M   'P 1'
#
loop_
_entity.id
_entity.type
_entity.pdbx_description
1 polymer ?
#
loop_
_entity_poly.entity_id
_entity_poly.type
_entity_poly.pdbx_seq_one_letter_code
_entity_poly.pdbx_strand_id
1 'polypeptide(L)'
;LVFAKYYHLPFLQDIQTDCTRTGLGGYWGNKGGVSVRLSIFGHMVCFLNCHLPAHLEKAEQRKEDFATILHMQQFEGHAASGILDHDLVFWFGDLNFRIESLDIRFVKYAIDSNILSQLWEKDQLNIAKSTWPVLSGFQEGPLNFPPTFKFDVGTNKYDSSAKKRKPAWTDRILWKIKSPSVGLGAGGRQPSRGILSVSQLCYCSHMEYMVSDHKPVAAIFAVQFASRTEKAQVEIYVADEWSRPEQAIVRYKMAAGFHRSSWDWIGLYRVGACWLPGFRHPKDYVSYVWAR
;
A
#
# COMPACT_ATOMS: atom_id res chain seq x y z
N LEU A 1 7.70 1.08 -0.68
CA LEU A 1 8.12 1.61 -2.00
C LEU A 1 6.93 1.54 -2.94
N VAL A 2 6.79 2.49 -3.86
CA VAL A 2 5.76 2.49 -4.90
C VAL A 2 6.47 2.59 -6.24
N PHE A 3 6.14 1.69 -7.17
CA PHE A 3 6.67 1.68 -8.51
C PHE A 3 5.52 1.83 -9.50
N ALA A 4 5.76 2.56 -10.59
CA ALA A 4 4.78 2.75 -11.65
C ALA A 4 5.44 2.54 -13.02
N LYS A 5 4.65 2.04 -13.97
CA LYS A 5 5.07 2.02 -15.36
C LYS A 5 5.19 3.46 -15.88
N TYR A 6 6.23 3.74 -16.64
CA TYR A 6 6.58 5.10 -17.04
C TYR A 6 5.45 5.87 -17.73
N TYR A 7 4.66 5.22 -18.57
CA TYR A 7 3.58 5.88 -19.31
C TYR A 7 2.44 6.37 -18.40
N HIS A 8 2.43 5.96 -17.12
CA HIS A 8 1.54 6.49 -16.11
C HIS A 8 2.07 7.74 -15.41
N LEU A 9 3.39 7.97 -15.42
CA LEU A 9 4.06 9.06 -14.69
C LEU A 9 3.38 10.44 -14.89
N PRO A 10 2.97 10.85 -16.10
CA PRO A 10 2.34 12.16 -16.30
C PRO A 10 0.97 12.33 -15.62
N PHE A 11 0.38 11.23 -15.14
CA PHE A 11 -0.93 11.16 -14.50
C PHE A 11 -0.85 10.82 -13.00
N LEU A 12 0.37 10.74 -12.45
CA LEU A 12 0.63 10.54 -11.02
C LEU A 12 1.02 11.88 -10.39
N GLN A 13 0.22 12.38 -9.46
CA GLN A 13 0.35 13.73 -8.91
C GLN A 13 0.16 13.73 -7.40
N ASP A 14 0.41 14.88 -6.76
CA ASP A 14 0.14 15.12 -5.34
C ASP A 14 0.70 14.03 -4.41
N ILE A 15 1.92 13.58 -4.72
CA ILE A 15 2.60 12.52 -3.99
C ILE A 15 3.05 13.07 -2.64
N GLN A 16 2.56 12.46 -1.57
CA GLN A 16 2.97 12.76 -0.21
C GLN A 16 3.20 11.48 0.57
N THR A 17 4.02 11.58 1.60
CA THR A 17 4.35 10.47 2.50
C THR A 17 4.25 10.93 3.93
N ASP A 18 3.77 10.05 4.80
CA ASP A 18 3.76 10.31 6.24
C ASP A 18 4.13 9.05 7.03
N CYS A 19 4.51 9.21 8.29
CA CYS A 19 4.83 8.11 9.18
C CYS A 19 4.44 8.41 10.63
N THR A 20 3.93 7.39 11.31
CA THR A 20 3.57 7.46 12.72
C THR A 20 4.28 6.33 13.45
N ARG A 21 4.99 6.64 14.53
CA ARG A 21 5.54 5.66 15.46
C ARG A 21 4.54 5.42 16.57
N THR A 22 4.34 4.16 16.96
CA THR A 22 3.42 3.79 18.05
C THR A 22 4.11 3.02 19.18
N GLY A 23 5.38 2.63 19.00
CA GLY A 23 6.16 1.99 20.08
C GLY A 23 6.33 2.91 21.31
N LEU A 24 6.29 2.31 22.51
CA LEU A 24 6.54 2.96 23.81
C LEU A 24 5.88 4.35 23.94
N GLY A 25 4.58 4.44 23.66
CA GLY A 25 3.83 5.70 23.77
C GLY A 25 4.14 6.71 22.66
N GLY A 26 4.60 6.25 21.50
CA GLY A 26 4.86 7.07 20.30
C GLY A 26 6.28 7.64 20.20
N TYR A 27 7.07 7.54 21.27
CA TYR A 27 8.41 8.14 21.32
C TYR A 27 9.52 7.22 20.80
N TRP A 28 9.37 5.89 20.92
CA TRP A 28 10.47 4.95 20.69
C TRP A 28 9.98 3.56 20.28
N GLY A 29 10.56 2.97 19.25
CA GLY A 29 10.29 1.58 18.88
C GLY A 29 10.11 1.37 17.38
N ASN A 30 9.92 0.10 17.00
CA ASN A 30 9.85 -0.36 15.61
C ASN A 30 8.42 -0.66 15.12
N LYS A 31 7.42 -0.09 15.80
CA LYS A 31 5.98 -0.26 15.51
C LYS A 31 5.37 1.06 15.06
N GLY A 32 4.40 0.97 14.17
CA GLY A 32 3.76 2.13 13.58
C GLY A 32 3.26 1.89 12.16
N GLY A 33 3.07 2.98 11.43
CA GLY A 33 2.61 2.97 10.05
C GLY A 33 3.38 3.95 9.18
N VAL A 34 3.56 3.62 7.92
CA VAL A 34 4.07 4.50 6.87
C VAL A 34 3.07 4.53 5.73
N SER A 35 2.83 5.71 5.18
CA SER A 35 1.91 5.89 4.07
C SER A 35 2.54 6.58 2.90
N VAL A 36 2.07 6.24 1.70
CA VAL A 36 2.28 7.00 0.47
C VAL A 36 0.91 7.25 -0.11
N ARG A 37 0.58 8.51 -0.37
CA ARG A 37 -0.63 8.90 -1.10
C ARG A 37 -0.27 9.63 -2.38
N LEU A 38 -1.12 9.47 -3.37
CA LEU A 38 -0.97 10.13 -4.67
C LEU A 38 -2.31 10.17 -5.40
N SER A 39 -2.45 11.15 -6.29
CA SER A 39 -3.50 11.20 -7.29
C SER A 39 -3.11 10.30 -8.47
N ILE A 40 -3.94 9.31 -8.78
CA ILE A 40 -3.79 8.41 -9.94
C ILE A 40 -4.91 8.75 -10.92
N PHE A 41 -4.58 9.34 -12.07
CA PHE A 41 -5.56 9.79 -13.07
C PHE A 41 -6.64 10.74 -12.50
N GLY A 42 -6.32 11.50 -11.45
CA GLY A 42 -7.26 12.41 -10.78
C GLY A 42 -8.03 11.80 -9.59
N HIS A 43 -7.71 10.57 -9.18
CA HIS A 43 -8.32 9.87 -8.03
C HIS A 43 -7.30 9.73 -6.92
N MET A 44 -7.66 10.13 -5.70
CA MET A 44 -6.75 10.07 -4.56
C MET A 44 -6.67 8.64 -4.01
N VAL A 45 -5.48 8.06 -4.05
CA VAL A 45 -5.20 6.71 -3.55
C VAL A 45 -4.15 6.77 -2.44
N CYS A 46 -4.38 6.05 -1.34
CA CYS A 46 -3.46 5.92 -0.23
C CYS A 46 -3.02 4.47 -0.02
N PHE A 47 -1.73 4.25 0.14
CA PHE A 47 -1.11 2.98 0.49
C PHE A 47 -0.54 3.09 1.90
N LEU A 48 -1.18 2.45 2.87
CA LEU A 48 -0.78 2.42 4.27
C LEU A 48 -0.17 1.06 4.61
N ASN A 49 1.11 1.04 4.95
CA ASN A 49 1.80 -0.13 5.48
C ASN A 49 1.99 0.00 6.99
N CYS A 50 1.56 -0.99 7.77
CA CYS A 50 1.71 -1.00 9.22
C CYS A 50 2.51 -2.20 9.72
N HIS A 51 3.25 -1.98 10.82
CA HIS A 51 3.81 -3.03 11.65
C HIS A 51 3.28 -2.83 13.06
N LEU A 52 2.28 -3.64 13.43
CA LEU A 52 1.52 -3.47 14.67
C LEU A 52 2.05 -4.36 15.81
N PRO A 53 1.71 -4.08 17.08
CA PRO A 53 2.21 -4.81 18.23
C PRO A 53 2.03 -6.33 18.13
N ALA A 54 3.13 -7.05 18.39
CA ALA A 54 3.15 -8.51 18.39
C ALA A 54 2.49 -9.11 19.65
N HIS A 55 2.34 -10.44 19.66
CA HIS A 55 1.74 -11.26 20.73
C HIS A 55 0.21 -11.33 20.71
N LEU A 56 -0.32 -12.45 21.23
CA LEU A 56 -1.74 -12.81 21.16
C LEU A 56 -2.61 -11.82 21.95
N GLU A 57 -2.12 -11.38 23.10
CA GLU A 57 -2.82 -10.57 24.09
C GLU A 57 -2.93 -9.09 23.70
N LYS A 58 -2.24 -8.68 22.63
CA LYS A 58 -2.14 -7.27 22.20
C LYS A 58 -3.19 -6.86 21.16
N ALA A 59 -4.31 -7.59 21.07
CA ALA A 59 -5.36 -7.31 20.07
C ALA A 59 -5.94 -5.89 20.22
N GLU A 60 -6.27 -5.47 21.43
CA GLU A 60 -6.77 -4.11 21.69
C GLU A 60 -5.69 -3.04 21.42
N GLN A 61 -4.44 -3.29 21.83
CA GLN A 61 -3.33 -2.38 21.49
C GLN A 61 -3.15 -2.21 19.98
N ARG A 62 -3.31 -3.28 19.17
CA ARG A 62 -3.25 -3.16 17.71
C ARG A 62 -4.34 -2.25 17.16
N LYS A 63 -5.54 -2.30 17.74
CA LYS A 63 -6.67 -1.41 17.37
C LYS A 63 -6.37 0.03 17.76
N GLU A 64 -5.89 0.26 18.98
CA GLU A 64 -5.46 1.59 19.45
C GLU A 64 -4.36 2.18 18.55
N ASP A 65 -3.28 1.44 18.31
CA ASP A 65 -2.18 1.86 17.44
C ASP A 65 -2.67 2.20 16.03
N PHE A 66 -3.55 1.38 15.45
CA PHE A 66 -4.14 1.65 14.13
C PHE A 66 -4.98 2.93 14.13
N ALA A 67 -5.80 3.14 15.16
CA ALA A 67 -6.59 4.37 15.30
C ALA A 67 -5.68 5.60 15.44
N THR A 68 -4.59 5.50 16.21
CA THR A 68 -3.59 6.57 16.34
C THR A 68 -2.92 6.86 15.01
N ILE A 69 -2.55 5.84 14.23
CA ILE A 69 -1.99 6.02 12.88
C ILE A 69 -2.98 6.76 11.97
N LEU A 70 -4.26 6.34 11.95
CA LEU A 70 -5.30 6.98 11.15
C LEU A 70 -5.54 8.44 11.53
N HIS A 71 -5.47 8.76 12.83
CA HIS A 71 -5.68 10.10 13.33
C HIS A 71 -4.50 11.03 13.07
N MET A 72 -3.28 10.54 13.32
CA MET A 72 -2.06 11.36 13.24
C MET A 72 -1.60 11.64 11.82
N GLN A 73 -1.76 10.70 10.89
CA GLN A 73 -1.26 10.91 9.53
C GLN A 73 -2.17 11.82 8.75
N GLN A 74 -1.67 13.02 8.43
CA GLN A 74 -2.40 14.08 7.76
C GLN A 74 -1.57 14.60 6.59
N PHE A 75 -2.24 14.76 5.45
CA PHE A 75 -1.66 15.21 4.20
C PHE A 75 -2.10 16.63 3.88
N GLU A 76 -1.23 17.38 3.22
CA GLU A 76 -1.51 18.74 2.79
C GLU A 76 -2.48 18.77 1.60
N GLY A 77 -3.27 19.83 1.51
CA GLY A 77 -4.18 20.11 0.39
C GLY A 77 -5.65 19.78 0.67
N HIS A 78 -6.49 19.96 -0.36
CA HIS A 78 -7.95 19.99 -0.21
C HIS A 78 -8.66 18.69 -0.64
N ALA A 79 -7.96 17.76 -1.30
CA ALA A 79 -8.60 16.60 -1.94
C ALA A 79 -8.76 15.38 -1.02
N ALA A 80 -7.85 15.18 -0.06
CA ALA A 80 -7.91 14.15 0.99
C ALA A 80 -6.84 14.45 2.06
N SER A 81 -7.26 14.91 3.23
CA SER A 81 -6.35 15.26 4.34
C SER A 81 -6.03 14.06 5.21
N GLY A 82 -7.02 13.25 5.60
CA GLY A 82 -6.81 12.02 6.36
C GLY A 82 -6.66 10.79 5.48
N ILE A 83 -6.11 9.71 6.03
CA ILE A 83 -5.97 8.42 5.31
C ILE A 83 -7.32 7.96 4.74
N LEU A 84 -8.39 7.97 5.54
CA LEU A 84 -9.71 7.48 5.12
C LEU A 84 -10.48 8.43 4.19
N ASP A 85 -9.95 9.62 3.90
CA ASP A 85 -10.57 10.58 2.99
C ASP A 85 -10.27 10.29 1.51
N HIS A 86 -9.31 9.41 1.24
CA HIS A 86 -8.91 9.00 -0.10
C HIS A 86 -9.98 8.14 -0.76
N ASP A 87 -10.11 8.23 -2.09
CA ASP A 87 -11.09 7.47 -2.88
C ASP A 87 -10.87 5.95 -2.75
N LEU A 88 -9.60 5.55 -2.61
CA LEU A 88 -9.18 4.19 -2.35
C LEU A 88 -8.03 4.15 -1.33
N VAL A 89 -8.19 3.33 -0.31
CA VAL A 89 -7.14 3.04 0.68
C VAL A 89 -6.76 1.58 0.59
N PHE A 90 -5.48 1.28 0.39
CA PHE A 90 -4.89 -0.02 0.67
C PHE A 90 -4.24 0.00 2.04
N TRP A 91 -4.58 -0.95 2.89
CA TRP A 91 -3.99 -1.12 4.22
C TRP A 91 -3.38 -2.51 4.34
N PHE A 92 -2.08 -2.58 4.60
CA PHE A 92 -1.35 -3.85 4.59
C PHE A 92 -0.16 -3.85 5.54
N GLY A 93 0.51 -5.00 5.65
CA GLY A 93 1.75 -5.16 6.42
C GLY A 93 1.68 -6.30 7.43
N ASP A 94 2.65 -6.33 8.36
CA ASP A 94 2.61 -7.20 9.54
C ASP A 94 1.66 -6.59 10.58
N LEU A 95 0.37 -6.84 10.38
CA LEU A 95 -0.70 -6.38 11.26
C LEU A 95 -0.73 -7.17 12.57
N ASN A 96 0.00 -8.28 12.67
CA ASN A 96 0.23 -9.06 13.89
C ASN A 96 -1.02 -9.62 14.60
N PHE A 97 -2.20 -9.58 13.98
CA PHE A 97 -3.39 -10.26 14.48
C PHE A 97 -3.17 -11.78 14.50
N ARG A 98 -3.75 -12.45 15.50
CA ARG A 98 -3.51 -13.87 15.77
C ARG A 98 -4.81 -14.65 15.74
N ILE A 99 -4.68 -15.97 15.67
CA ILE A 99 -5.80 -16.88 15.92
C ILE A 99 -5.97 -17.00 17.44
N GLU A 100 -7.12 -16.65 17.98
CA GLU A 100 -7.45 -16.79 19.41
C GLU A 100 -8.33 -18.01 19.67
N SER A 101 -8.56 -18.36 20.94
CA SER A 101 -9.49 -19.41 21.39
C SER A 101 -9.25 -20.86 20.93
N LEU A 102 -8.41 -21.12 19.93
CA LEU A 102 -8.06 -22.46 19.44
C LEU A 102 -6.70 -22.93 19.95
N ASP A 103 -6.62 -24.21 20.32
CA ASP A 103 -5.36 -24.87 20.69
C ASP A 103 -4.41 -24.98 19.49
N ILE A 104 -3.10 -24.91 19.75
CA ILE A 104 -2.08 -25.01 18.70
C ILE A 104 -2.16 -26.33 17.92
N ARG A 105 -2.54 -27.44 18.57
CA ARG A 105 -2.68 -28.74 17.88
C ARG A 105 -3.82 -28.70 16.86
N PHE A 106 -4.94 -28.08 17.21
CA PHE A 106 -6.06 -27.92 16.29
C PHE A 106 -5.70 -27.00 15.13
N VAL A 107 -5.01 -25.88 15.39
CA VAL A 107 -4.52 -24.99 14.33
C VAL A 107 -3.62 -25.74 13.35
N LYS A 108 -2.66 -26.54 13.86
CA LYS A 108 -1.79 -27.36 13.00
C LYS A 108 -2.57 -28.41 12.22
N TYR A 109 -3.49 -29.13 12.87
CA TYR A 109 -4.38 -30.09 12.20
C TYR A 109 -5.18 -29.45 11.06
N ALA A 110 -5.72 -28.26 11.29
CA ALA A 110 -6.50 -27.54 10.28
C ALA A 110 -5.65 -27.12 9.08
N ILE A 111 -4.38 -26.74 9.32
CA ILE A 111 -3.42 -26.44 8.25
C ILE A 111 -3.08 -27.71 7.47
N ASP A 112 -2.70 -28.79 8.17
CA ASP A 112 -2.27 -30.06 7.57
C ASP A 112 -3.40 -30.72 6.77
N SER A 113 -4.65 -30.53 7.19
CA SER A 113 -5.85 -31.06 6.53
C SER A 113 -6.46 -30.10 5.50
N ASN A 114 -5.85 -28.92 5.27
CA ASN A 114 -6.34 -27.87 4.38
C ASN A 114 -7.79 -27.42 4.65
N ILE A 115 -8.19 -27.35 5.92
CA ILE A 115 -9.51 -26.89 6.38
C ILE A 115 -9.40 -25.51 7.04
N LEU A 116 -8.67 -24.60 6.38
CA LEU A 116 -8.29 -23.29 6.91
C LEU A 116 -9.48 -22.40 7.31
N SER A 117 -10.63 -22.58 6.64
CA SER A 117 -11.85 -21.81 6.93
C SER A 117 -12.35 -21.97 8.37
N GLN A 118 -12.07 -23.10 9.02
CA GLN A 118 -12.42 -23.32 10.43
C GLN A 118 -11.64 -22.40 11.40
N LEU A 119 -10.57 -21.78 10.92
CA LEU A 119 -9.76 -20.85 11.71
C LEU A 119 -10.24 -19.39 11.57
N TRP A 120 -11.02 -19.06 10.54
CA TRP A 120 -11.32 -17.67 10.18
C TRP A 120 -12.14 -16.93 11.22
N GLU A 121 -13.13 -17.57 11.84
CA GLU A 121 -13.95 -16.95 12.89
C GLU A 121 -13.17 -16.69 14.18
N LYS A 122 -12.01 -17.31 14.32
CA LYS A 122 -11.11 -17.18 15.47
C LYS A 122 -9.89 -16.32 15.15
N ASP A 123 -9.80 -15.79 13.94
CA ASP A 123 -8.79 -14.81 13.55
C ASP A 123 -9.18 -13.42 14.08
N GLN A 124 -8.31 -12.81 14.88
CA GLN A 124 -8.60 -11.55 15.55
C GLN A 124 -8.87 -10.39 14.58
N LEU A 125 -8.29 -10.38 13.37
CA LEU A 125 -8.58 -9.33 12.39
C LEU A 125 -9.98 -9.52 11.78
N ASN A 126 -10.38 -10.76 11.48
CA ASN A 126 -11.75 -11.05 11.03
C ASN A 126 -12.78 -10.67 12.10
N ILE A 127 -12.50 -10.97 13.38
CA ILE A 127 -13.34 -10.54 14.50
C ILE A 127 -13.37 -9.01 14.61
N ALA A 128 -12.22 -8.34 14.50
CA ALA A 128 -12.16 -6.88 14.56
C ALA A 128 -12.94 -6.24 13.40
N LYS A 129 -12.91 -6.81 12.20
CA LYS A 129 -13.69 -6.31 11.05
C LYS A 129 -15.21 -6.37 11.29
N SER A 130 -15.70 -7.37 12.02
CA SER A 130 -17.13 -7.51 12.32
C SER A 130 -17.59 -6.72 13.55
N THR A 131 -16.67 -6.40 14.47
CA THR A 131 -17.03 -5.79 15.77
C THR A 131 -16.58 -4.34 15.95
N TRP A 132 -15.56 -3.88 15.22
CA TRP A 132 -14.96 -2.57 15.41
C TRP A 132 -15.32 -1.59 14.28
N PRO A 133 -16.09 -0.52 14.57
CA PRO A 133 -16.61 0.39 13.54
C PRO A 133 -15.56 1.06 12.65
N VAL A 134 -14.33 1.27 13.16
CA VAL A 134 -13.22 1.85 12.38
C VAL A 134 -12.87 1.00 11.16
N LEU A 135 -13.04 -0.32 11.25
CA LEU A 135 -12.79 -1.24 10.13
C LEU A 135 -14.00 -1.43 9.21
N SER A 136 -15.13 -0.77 9.49
CA SER A 136 -16.30 -0.83 8.64
C SER A 136 -15.97 -0.41 7.21
N GLY A 137 -16.36 -1.22 6.22
CA GLY A 137 -16.09 -1.01 4.80
C GLY A 137 -14.69 -1.43 4.33
N PHE A 138 -13.77 -1.84 5.22
CA PHE A 138 -12.55 -2.53 4.78
C PHE A 138 -12.90 -3.95 4.31
N GLN A 139 -12.41 -4.26 3.12
CA GLN A 139 -12.56 -5.54 2.45
C GLN A 139 -11.24 -6.29 2.43
N GLU A 140 -11.32 -7.62 2.40
CA GLU A 140 -10.19 -8.53 2.29
C GLU A 140 -10.70 -9.81 1.61
N GLY A 141 -9.92 -10.38 0.70
CA GLY A 141 -10.24 -11.67 0.10
C GLY A 141 -10.08 -12.84 1.09
N PRO A 142 -10.57 -14.03 0.71
CA PRO A 142 -10.49 -15.21 1.55
C PRO A 142 -9.02 -15.63 1.78
N LEU A 143 -8.72 -16.05 3.01
CA LEU A 143 -7.40 -16.56 3.40
C LEU A 143 -7.22 -18.02 2.96
N ASN A 144 -7.16 -18.23 1.64
CA ASN A 144 -7.01 -19.56 1.01
C ASN A 144 -5.55 -20.05 0.95
N PHE A 145 -4.69 -19.47 1.78
CA PHE A 145 -3.27 -19.82 1.92
C PHE A 145 -2.97 -20.04 3.41
N PRO A 146 -1.99 -20.89 3.77
CA PRO A 146 -1.72 -21.22 5.16
C PRO A 146 -1.18 -20.00 5.94
N PRO A 147 -1.30 -20.00 7.28
CA PRO A 147 -0.77 -18.95 8.14
C PRO A 147 0.70 -18.60 7.85
N THR A 148 1.01 -17.31 7.76
CA THR A 148 2.30 -16.79 7.25
C THR A 148 3.37 -16.64 8.32
N PHE A 149 3.02 -16.88 9.59
CA PHE A 149 3.90 -16.81 10.75
C PHE A 149 3.55 -17.93 11.73
N LYS A 150 4.45 -18.52 12.52
CA LYS A 150 5.91 -18.33 12.56
C LYS A 150 6.62 -19.58 12.04
N PHE A 151 7.62 -19.40 11.18
CA PHE A 151 8.44 -20.49 10.63
C PHE A 151 9.83 -20.58 11.28
N ASP A 152 10.43 -21.77 11.24
CA ASP A 152 11.85 -21.93 11.46
C ASP A 152 12.60 -21.41 10.22
N VAL A 153 13.48 -20.42 10.40
CA VAL A 153 14.24 -19.77 9.31
C VAL A 153 15.00 -20.82 8.49
N GLY A 154 14.96 -20.68 7.17
CA GLY A 154 15.53 -21.63 6.22
C GLY A 154 14.61 -22.80 5.86
N THR A 155 13.38 -22.84 6.40
CA THR A 155 12.43 -23.94 6.18
C THR A 155 10.98 -23.48 5.96
N ASN A 156 10.10 -24.45 5.68
CA ASN A 156 8.63 -24.31 5.73
C ASN A 156 8.01 -24.98 6.96
N LYS A 157 8.83 -25.30 7.98
CA LYS A 157 8.34 -25.88 9.23
C LYS A 157 7.91 -24.77 10.18
N TYR A 158 6.71 -24.88 10.73
CA TYR A 158 6.26 -23.96 11.79
C TYR A 158 7.06 -24.12 13.08
N ASP A 159 7.23 -23.01 13.80
CA ASP A 159 8.08 -22.80 14.98
C ASP A 159 8.26 -24.06 15.85
N SER A 160 9.45 -24.64 15.77
CA SER A 160 9.86 -25.79 16.58
C SER A 160 10.64 -25.40 17.84
N SER A 161 10.84 -24.10 18.07
CA SER A 161 11.49 -23.61 19.28
C SER A 161 10.69 -23.91 20.54
N ALA A 162 11.31 -23.74 21.71
CA ALA A 162 10.65 -23.92 23.00
C ALA A 162 9.40 -23.02 23.18
N LYS A 163 9.35 -21.87 22.48
CA LYS A 163 8.23 -20.92 22.54
C LYS A 163 6.98 -21.42 21.80
N LYS A 164 7.13 -22.36 20.85
CA LYS A 164 6.06 -22.98 20.05
C LYS A 164 4.97 -21.98 19.67
N ARG A 165 5.34 -20.89 19.00
CA ARG A 165 4.37 -19.85 18.61
C ARG A 165 3.31 -20.48 17.71
N LYS A 166 2.04 -20.27 18.09
CA LYS A 166 0.89 -20.74 17.31
C LYS A 166 0.90 -20.08 15.92
N PRO A 167 0.69 -20.84 14.84
CA PRO A 167 0.59 -20.27 13.50
C PRO A 167 -0.51 -19.20 13.42
N ALA A 168 -0.28 -18.12 12.69
CA ALA A 168 -1.22 -17.02 12.49
C ALA A 168 -1.02 -16.29 11.14
N TRP A 169 -2.08 -15.71 10.59
CA TRP A 169 -2.02 -14.78 9.47
C TRP A 169 -1.72 -13.37 9.99
N THR A 170 -0.45 -13.11 10.24
CA THR A 170 0.02 -11.80 10.70
C THR A 170 0.15 -10.79 9.57
N ASP A 171 0.42 -11.28 8.36
CA ASP A 171 0.70 -10.47 7.17
C ASP A 171 -0.57 -10.38 6.30
N ARG A 172 -1.13 -9.18 6.14
CA ARG A 172 -2.49 -8.99 5.58
C ARG A 172 -2.54 -7.86 4.57
N ILE A 173 -3.48 -7.93 3.62
CA ILE A 173 -3.73 -6.88 2.61
C ILE A 173 -5.23 -6.62 2.49
N LEU A 174 -5.65 -5.44 2.91
CA LEU A 174 -7.03 -4.97 2.90
C LEU A 174 -7.18 -3.74 2.01
N TRP A 175 -8.39 -3.46 1.58
CA TRP A 175 -8.71 -2.22 0.88
C TRP A 175 -10.05 -1.64 1.32
N LYS A 176 -10.22 -0.33 1.17
CA LYS A 176 -11.47 0.38 1.42
C LYS A 176 -11.71 1.39 0.30
N ILE A 177 -12.90 1.33 -0.28
CA ILE A 177 -13.38 2.34 -1.22
C ILE A 177 -14.15 3.38 -0.41
N LYS A 178 -13.93 4.66 -0.70
CA LYS A 178 -14.72 5.73 -0.10
C LYS A 178 -16.18 5.57 -0.52
N SER A 179 -17.07 5.45 0.45
CA SER A 179 -18.50 5.46 0.16
C SER A 179 -18.87 6.76 -0.54
N PRO A 180 -19.66 6.74 -1.62
CA PRO A 180 -20.21 7.96 -2.21
C PRO A 180 -20.91 8.73 -1.09
N SER A 181 -20.49 9.96 -0.85
CA SER A 181 -21.17 10.82 0.11
C SER A 181 -22.59 11.06 -0.41
N VAL A 182 -23.58 10.42 0.19
CA VAL A 182 -24.99 10.77 -0.01
C VAL A 182 -25.23 12.07 0.73
N GLY A 183 -24.80 13.19 0.13
CA GLY A 183 -24.99 14.52 0.67
C GLY A 183 -26.27 15.15 0.16
N LEU A 184 -27.31 15.14 0.98
CA LEU A 184 -28.30 16.23 1.03
C LEU A 184 -27.52 17.52 1.34
N GLY A 185 -27.40 18.45 0.40
CA GLY A 185 -26.74 19.73 0.67
C GLY A 185 -26.40 20.53 -0.58
N ALA A 186 -27.18 21.58 -0.82
CA ALA A 186 -27.03 22.54 -1.88
C ALA A 186 -25.63 23.20 -1.88
N GLY A 187 -24.95 23.18 -3.04
CA GLY A 187 -23.71 23.91 -3.23
C GLY A 187 -22.75 23.25 -4.21
N GLY A 188 -23.14 23.13 -5.49
CA GLY A 188 -22.29 23.17 -6.69
C GLY A 188 -20.97 22.37 -6.77
N ARG A 189 -20.64 21.48 -5.83
CA ARG A 189 -19.43 20.66 -5.89
C ARG A 189 -19.71 19.44 -6.75
N GLN A 190 -18.96 19.34 -7.84
CA GLN A 190 -18.98 18.21 -8.77
C GLN A 190 -19.03 16.87 -8.01
N PRO A 191 -19.90 15.92 -8.42
CA PRO A 191 -19.96 14.60 -7.80
C PRO A 191 -18.57 13.97 -7.83
N SER A 192 -18.17 13.33 -6.73
CA SER A 192 -16.88 12.65 -6.61
C SER A 192 -16.66 11.78 -7.85
N ARG A 193 -15.56 12.03 -8.57
CA ARG A 193 -15.03 11.12 -9.59
C ARG A 193 -14.65 9.84 -8.87
N GLY A 194 -15.61 8.95 -8.60
CA GLY A 194 -15.39 7.82 -7.71
C GLY A 194 -14.62 6.67 -8.34
N ILE A 195 -14.31 5.67 -7.52
CA ILE A 195 -13.90 4.34 -8.00
C ILE A 195 -15.17 3.57 -8.37
N LEU A 196 -15.26 3.04 -9.59
CA LEU A 196 -16.40 2.23 -10.03
C LEU A 196 -16.35 0.83 -9.41
N SER A 197 -15.17 0.21 -9.43
CA SER A 197 -14.99 -1.13 -8.89
C SER A 197 -13.55 -1.40 -8.50
N VAL A 198 -13.37 -2.27 -7.50
CA VAL A 198 -12.09 -2.88 -7.14
C VAL A 198 -12.32 -4.37 -7.03
N SER A 199 -11.55 -5.14 -7.81
CA SER A 199 -11.59 -6.60 -7.78
C SER A 199 -10.21 -7.13 -7.38
N GLN A 200 -10.15 -7.90 -6.30
CA GLN A 200 -8.93 -8.62 -5.92
C GLN A 200 -8.83 -9.88 -6.80
N LEU A 201 -7.89 -9.86 -7.74
CA LEU A 201 -7.66 -10.95 -8.70
C LEU A 201 -6.85 -12.10 -8.11
N CYS A 202 -5.98 -11.79 -7.16
CA CYS A 202 -5.12 -12.77 -6.47
C CYS A 202 -4.90 -12.32 -5.03
N TYR A 203 -4.83 -13.29 -4.12
CA TYR A 203 -4.38 -13.11 -2.74
C TYR A 203 -3.71 -14.40 -2.26
N CYS A 204 -2.39 -14.38 -2.08
CA CYS A 204 -1.62 -15.59 -1.80
C CYS A 204 -0.39 -15.30 -0.93
N SER A 205 0.18 -16.37 -0.38
CA SER A 205 1.50 -16.34 0.25
C SER A 205 2.52 -17.15 -0.56
N HIS A 206 3.79 -16.81 -0.41
CA HIS A 206 4.90 -17.39 -1.17
C HIS A 206 5.79 -18.24 -0.27
N MET A 207 5.56 -19.56 -0.30
CA MET A 207 6.25 -20.54 0.56
C MET A 207 7.68 -20.86 0.09
N GLU A 208 8.04 -20.48 -1.14
CA GLU A 208 9.35 -20.67 -1.74
C GLU A 208 10.44 -19.77 -1.10
N TYR A 209 10.03 -18.68 -0.43
CA TYR A 209 10.96 -17.79 0.28
C TYR A 209 11.11 -18.23 1.74
N MET A 210 12.35 -18.57 2.14
CA MET A 210 12.64 -19.15 3.46
C MET A 210 13.63 -18.33 4.30
N VAL A 211 14.00 -17.13 3.84
CA VAL A 211 14.99 -16.28 4.53
C VAL A 211 14.46 -15.62 5.80
N SER A 212 13.15 -15.66 6.03
CA SER A 212 12.44 -15.07 7.16
C SER A 212 11.60 -16.12 7.88
N ASP A 213 11.23 -15.84 9.13
CA ASP A 213 10.21 -16.58 9.89
C ASP A 213 8.77 -16.19 9.49
N HIS A 214 8.63 -15.23 8.57
CA HIS A 214 7.40 -14.89 7.85
C HIS A 214 7.47 -15.32 6.38
N LYS A 215 6.29 -15.55 5.76
CA LYS A 215 6.16 -15.78 4.32
C LYS A 215 5.61 -14.53 3.63
N PRO A 216 6.21 -14.08 2.50
CA PRO A 216 5.70 -12.95 1.75
C PRO A 216 4.24 -13.16 1.35
N VAL A 217 3.44 -12.11 1.44
CA VAL A 217 2.03 -12.09 1.01
C VAL A 217 1.89 -11.11 -0.14
N ALA A 218 1.18 -11.53 -1.19
CA ALA A 218 0.94 -10.73 -2.37
C ALA A 218 -0.55 -10.69 -2.71
N ALA A 219 -0.99 -9.54 -3.22
CA ALA A 219 -2.31 -9.38 -3.81
C ALA A 219 -2.23 -8.60 -5.12
N ILE A 220 -3.08 -8.96 -6.07
CA ILE A 220 -3.23 -8.28 -7.35
C ILE A 220 -4.65 -7.72 -7.43
N PHE A 221 -4.77 -6.45 -7.82
CA PHE A 221 -6.06 -5.77 -7.91
C PHE A 221 -6.28 -5.24 -9.33
N ALA A 222 -7.51 -5.41 -9.83
CA ALA A 222 -8.05 -4.61 -10.93
C ALA A 222 -8.86 -3.47 -10.32
N VAL A 223 -8.49 -2.23 -10.63
CA VAL A 223 -9.18 -1.01 -10.16
C VAL A 223 -9.74 -0.28 -11.36
N GLN A 224 -11.04 -0.03 -11.33
CA GLN A 224 -11.74 0.72 -12.38
C GLN A 224 -12.11 2.10 -11.86
N PHE A 225 -11.55 3.14 -12.46
CA PHE A 225 -11.83 4.54 -12.14
C PHE A 225 -13.07 5.02 -12.91
N ALA A 226 -13.92 5.86 -12.31
CA ALA A 226 -15.12 6.40 -12.98
C ALA A 226 -14.81 7.39 -14.10
N SER A 227 -13.65 8.01 -14.03
CA SER A 227 -13.15 8.88 -15.07
C SER A 227 -11.64 8.78 -15.11
N ARG A 228 -11.05 9.19 -16.22
CA ARG A 228 -9.61 9.24 -16.37
C ARG A 228 -9.24 10.65 -16.82
N THR A 229 -8.34 11.30 -16.09
CA THR A 229 -7.68 12.49 -16.63
C THR A 229 -6.88 12.07 -17.86
N GLU A 230 -7.34 12.46 -19.05
CA GLU A 230 -6.73 12.07 -20.34
C GLU A 230 -5.55 12.96 -20.71
N LYS A 231 -5.53 14.20 -20.20
CA LYS A 231 -4.48 15.17 -20.50
C LYS A 231 -3.47 15.26 -19.36
N ALA A 232 -2.22 14.97 -19.67
CA ALA A 232 -1.11 15.20 -18.76
C ALA A 232 -1.04 16.69 -18.39
N GLN A 233 -0.77 16.99 -17.11
CA GLN A 233 -0.60 18.39 -16.69
C GLN A 233 0.72 18.98 -17.21
N VAL A 234 1.69 18.13 -17.54
CA VAL A 234 2.96 18.51 -18.16
C VAL A 234 3.15 17.62 -19.39
N GLU A 235 3.21 18.23 -20.57
CA GLU A 235 3.54 17.58 -21.83
C GLU A 235 4.97 17.93 -22.21
N ILE A 236 5.78 16.90 -22.49
CA ILE A 236 7.20 17.03 -22.84
C ILE A 236 7.36 16.76 -24.34
N TYR A 237 8.00 17.70 -25.04
CA TYR A 237 8.31 17.62 -26.46
C TYR A 237 9.82 17.61 -26.66
N VAL A 238 10.29 16.60 -27.38
CA VAL A 238 11.70 16.45 -27.79
C VAL A 238 11.73 16.32 -29.29
N ALA A 239 12.57 17.15 -29.93
CA ALA A 239 12.64 17.24 -31.38
C ALA A 239 13.29 15.98 -31.99
N ASP A 240 14.43 15.56 -31.45
CA ASP A 240 15.24 14.44 -31.94
C ASP A 240 16.03 13.78 -30.80
N GLU A 241 16.62 12.62 -31.07
CA GLU A 241 17.63 12.03 -30.18
C GLU A 241 18.87 12.93 -30.08
N TRP A 242 19.35 13.10 -28.86
CA TRP A 242 20.53 13.87 -28.53
C TRP A 242 21.79 13.03 -28.74
N SER A 243 22.74 13.59 -29.47
CA SER A 243 24.08 13.00 -29.64
C SER A 243 25.12 13.61 -28.70
N ARG A 244 24.82 14.81 -28.16
CA ARG A 244 25.68 15.58 -27.25
C ARG A 244 24.85 16.25 -26.15
N PRO A 245 25.41 16.48 -24.95
CA PRO A 245 24.68 17.10 -23.84
C PRO A 245 24.08 18.48 -24.17
N GLU A 246 24.73 19.27 -25.03
CA GLU A 246 24.27 20.62 -25.39
C GLU A 246 22.99 20.57 -26.24
N GLN A 247 22.70 19.44 -26.88
CA GLN A 247 21.47 19.21 -27.64
C GLN A 247 20.30 18.82 -26.74
N ALA A 248 20.54 18.54 -25.44
CA ALA A 248 19.55 18.02 -24.50
C ALA A 248 18.51 19.05 -24.05
N ILE A 249 17.88 19.68 -25.04
CA ILE A 249 16.86 20.70 -24.88
C ILE A 249 15.49 20.03 -24.95
N VAL A 250 14.72 20.23 -23.90
CA VAL A 250 13.33 19.81 -23.80
C VAL A 250 12.43 21.03 -23.88
N ARG A 251 11.40 20.99 -24.74
CA ARG A 251 10.29 21.94 -24.67
C ARG A 251 9.16 21.28 -23.91
N TYR A 252 8.43 22.05 -23.10
CA TYR A 252 7.31 21.50 -22.37
C TYR A 252 6.14 22.49 -22.35
N LYS A 253 4.93 21.95 -22.19
CA LYS A 253 3.71 22.72 -22.01
C LYS A 253 3.06 22.28 -20.70
N MET A 254 2.73 23.26 -19.86
CA MET A 254 1.99 23.03 -18.61
C MET A 254 0.53 23.37 -18.80
N ALA A 255 -0.35 22.62 -18.15
CA ALA A 255 -1.74 22.98 -18.00
C ALA A 255 -1.88 24.28 -17.18
N ALA A 256 -2.92 25.06 -17.47
CA ALA A 256 -3.21 26.27 -16.71
C ALA A 256 -3.50 25.91 -15.25
N GLY A 257 -2.84 26.60 -14.31
CA GLY A 257 -2.96 26.32 -12.88
C GLY A 257 -2.12 25.15 -12.36
N PHE A 258 -1.22 24.59 -13.16
CA PHE A 258 -0.27 23.58 -12.66
C PHE A 258 0.68 24.21 -11.63
N HIS A 259 0.61 23.74 -10.38
CA HIS A 259 1.47 24.20 -9.31
C HIS A 259 2.81 23.47 -9.34
N ARG A 260 3.89 24.23 -9.41
CA ARG A 260 5.26 23.69 -9.33
C ARG A 260 5.66 23.52 -7.87
N SER A 261 6.43 22.48 -7.60
CA SER A 261 7.03 22.21 -6.29
C SER A 261 8.54 22.03 -6.46
N SER A 262 9.30 22.22 -5.38
CA SER A 262 10.69 21.76 -5.31
C SER A 262 10.79 20.24 -5.25
N TRP A 263 9.67 19.54 -5.04
CA TRP A 263 9.59 18.09 -5.05
C TRP A 263 8.96 17.65 -6.34
N ASP A 264 9.69 16.83 -7.07
CA ASP A 264 9.23 16.30 -8.35
C ASP A 264 9.92 14.98 -8.65
N TRP A 265 9.47 14.34 -9.72
CA TRP A 265 10.16 13.22 -10.31
C TRP A 265 11.49 13.66 -10.91
N ILE A 266 12.58 13.13 -10.37
CA ILE A 266 13.90 13.24 -11.00
C ILE A 266 14.16 12.02 -11.86
N GLY A 267 14.50 12.25 -13.13
CA GLY A 267 14.99 11.20 -14.02
C GLY A 267 16.46 10.92 -13.72
N LEU A 268 16.79 9.68 -13.39
CA LEU A 268 18.18 9.21 -13.29
C LEU A 268 18.59 8.63 -14.63
N TYR A 269 19.64 9.18 -15.24
CA TYR A 269 20.11 8.77 -16.55
C TYR A 269 21.51 8.19 -16.47
N ARG A 270 21.79 7.21 -17.34
CA ARG A 270 23.13 6.64 -17.45
C ARG A 270 24.05 7.65 -18.12
N VAL A 271 25.18 7.95 -17.47
CA VAL A 271 26.29 8.65 -18.14
C VAL A 271 26.89 7.68 -19.15
N GLY A 272 26.91 8.06 -20.43
CA GLY A 272 27.45 7.23 -21.50
C GLY A 272 28.92 6.91 -21.30
N ALA A 273 29.37 5.77 -21.82
CA ALA A 273 30.78 5.39 -21.88
C ALA A 273 31.15 5.04 -23.33
N CYS A 274 32.44 4.87 -23.64
CA CYS A 274 32.94 4.67 -25.01
C CYS A 274 32.19 3.60 -25.83
N TRP A 275 31.54 2.62 -25.19
CA TRP A 275 30.83 1.51 -25.83
C TRP A 275 29.33 1.41 -25.49
N LEU A 276 28.80 2.33 -24.67
CA LEU A 276 27.40 2.30 -24.21
C LEU A 276 26.76 3.68 -24.45
N PRO A 277 25.71 3.76 -25.30
CA PRO A 277 24.98 4.99 -25.48
C PRO A 277 24.46 5.50 -24.12
N GLY A 278 24.77 6.76 -23.81
CA GLY A 278 24.33 7.45 -22.60
C GLY A 278 22.94 8.07 -22.76
N PHE A 279 22.70 9.15 -22.03
CA PHE A 279 21.54 10.04 -22.15
C PHE A 279 21.38 10.62 -23.57
N ARG A 280 20.51 10.02 -24.40
CA ARG A 280 20.18 10.49 -25.76
C ARG A 280 18.72 10.92 -25.90
N HIS A 281 17.87 10.58 -24.95
CA HIS A 281 16.46 10.96 -24.95
C HIS A 281 15.95 11.02 -23.50
N PRO A 282 14.93 11.85 -23.17
CA PRO A 282 14.35 11.82 -21.81
C PRO A 282 13.71 10.48 -21.44
N LYS A 283 13.57 9.56 -22.40
CA LYS A 283 13.07 8.20 -22.16
C LYS A 283 14.19 7.19 -21.85
N ASP A 284 15.47 7.59 -21.93
CA ASP A 284 16.63 6.74 -21.61
C ASP A 284 16.95 6.70 -20.11
N TYR A 285 15.97 7.04 -19.26
CA TYR A 285 16.14 7.01 -17.82
C TYR A 285 16.32 5.56 -17.35
N VAL A 286 17.15 5.37 -16.34
CA VAL A 286 17.28 4.12 -15.58
C VAL A 286 16.10 3.99 -14.63
N SER A 287 15.74 5.07 -13.94
CA SER A 287 14.56 5.17 -13.09
C SER A 287 14.12 6.62 -12.98
N TYR A 288 12.82 6.83 -12.76
CA TYR A 288 12.34 8.06 -12.14
C TYR A 288 12.22 7.83 -10.63
N VAL A 289 12.70 8.78 -9.85
CA VAL A 289 12.62 8.75 -8.39
C VAL A 289 11.90 10.00 -7.93
N TRP A 290 10.94 9.85 -7.04
CA TRP A 290 10.35 11.02 -6.38
C TRP A 290 11.37 11.59 -5.41
N ALA A 291 11.80 12.83 -5.64
CA ALA A 291 12.74 13.53 -4.76
C ALA A 291 11.96 14.56 -3.92
N ARG A 292 12.11 14.46 -2.60
CA ARG A 292 11.57 15.38 -1.61
C ARG A 292 12.73 16.08 -0.91
#